data_AF-A0A0P0WE75-F1
#
_entry.id   AF-A0A0P0WE75-F1
#
_cell.length_a   1.000
_cell.length_b   1.000
_cell.length_c   1.000
_cell.angle_alpha   90.00
_cell.angle_beta   90.00
_cell.angle_gamma   90.00
#
_symmetry.space_group_name_H-M   'P 1'
#
loop_
_entity.id
_entity.type
_entity.pdbx_description
1 polymer ?
#
loop_
_entity_poly.entity_id
_entity_poly.type
_entity_poly.pdbx_seq_one_letter_code
_entity_poly.pdbx_strand_id
1 'polypeptide(L)'
;MAETKIEGPTIAVKLFVDKERSRVLFAESDKDFVDVLFGFLTLPLGTVVRLLGRQSQVGCLDELYKSVEDLSADYFHTKACKAMLMKPHNTAAEQCCLLKVKVDDTDQSAVYVCRDANCSANGDCGVTSVAGSVCKCGKVMEYIGEWPQDGGSTAAAGSDGGVFVKGCYKFIVTDDLHVAPASTSLMMSIFDKYGVRDPANLEQKILQLNAEKITCLLKRSLTSKQTLTGYYFDVPNPNDEANLYVLPESLYSEQDAEVDHKLNNMKIKVLQRKNNTSLLYAEVGEDFVDLLFGLLSIPLGSILKTYGKWSSNGCVDNIYMSIDGSAKGCMNPERQMLLVSPNVASFFGCSATNMLIQLGEAAPKQRNISGCFKCFKIAGFWPL
;
A
#
# COMPACT_ATOMS: atom_id res chain seq x y z
N MET A 1 38.10 8.50 -8.88
CA MET A 1 36.90 8.15 -9.66
C MET A 1 35.73 8.83 -8.98
N ALA A 2 35.06 9.77 -9.66
CA ALA A 2 33.79 10.28 -9.16
C ALA A 2 32.80 9.13 -9.25
N GLU A 3 32.26 8.69 -8.12
CA GLU A 3 31.13 7.77 -8.09
C GLU A 3 29.94 8.49 -8.73
N THR A 4 29.73 8.24 -10.02
CA THR A 4 28.44 8.50 -10.67
C THR A 4 27.41 7.63 -9.98
N LYS A 5 26.77 8.19 -8.95
CA LYS A 5 25.58 7.64 -8.31
C LYS A 5 24.59 7.42 -9.45
N ILE A 6 24.35 6.16 -9.82
CA ILE A 6 23.37 5.82 -10.87
C ILE A 6 22.05 6.36 -10.36
N GLU A 7 21.61 7.51 -10.88
CA GLU A 7 20.34 8.11 -10.51
C GLU A 7 19.25 7.13 -10.97
N GLY A 8 18.55 6.55 -9.99
CA GLY A 8 17.40 5.70 -10.25
C GLY A 8 16.33 6.44 -11.04
N PRO A 9 15.31 5.73 -11.55
CA PRO A 9 14.27 6.36 -12.35
C PRO A 9 13.61 7.52 -11.60
N THR A 10 13.28 8.58 -12.34
CA THR A 10 12.61 9.76 -11.81
C THR A 10 11.33 10.09 -12.58
N ILE A 11 10.40 10.75 -11.91
CA ILE A 11 9.18 11.32 -12.49
C ILE A 11 9.27 12.84 -12.41
N ALA A 12 9.02 13.52 -13.53
CA ALA A 12 8.97 14.96 -13.58
C ALA A 12 7.54 15.45 -13.35
N VAL A 13 7.35 16.34 -12.37
CA VAL A 13 6.04 16.92 -12.01
C VAL A 13 6.14 18.44 -12.08
N LYS A 14 5.21 19.10 -12.78
CA LYS A 14 5.20 20.57 -12.89
C LYS A 14 4.31 21.18 -11.82
N LEU A 15 4.90 21.87 -10.85
CA LEU A 15 4.20 22.60 -9.79
C LEU A 15 3.84 24.02 -10.24
N PHE A 16 2.66 24.48 -9.82
CA PHE A 16 2.23 25.87 -9.89
C PHE A 16 2.23 26.46 -8.48
N VAL A 17 3.14 27.39 -8.24
CA VAL A 17 3.47 27.89 -6.90
C VAL A 17 3.08 29.36 -6.77
N ASP A 18 2.27 29.68 -5.76
CA ASP A 18 2.06 31.04 -5.27
C ASP A 18 3.18 31.36 -4.28
N LYS A 19 4.17 32.16 -4.72
CA LYS A 19 5.31 32.55 -3.87
C LYS A 19 4.91 33.49 -2.76
N GLU A 20 3.98 34.41 -3.02
CA GLU A 20 3.56 35.41 -2.03
C GLU A 20 2.95 34.72 -0.81
N ARG A 21 2.22 33.63 -1.05
CA ARG A 21 1.58 32.82 0.00
C ARG A 21 2.38 31.59 0.41
N SER A 22 3.55 31.35 -0.18
CA SER A 22 4.37 30.15 0.02
C SER A 22 3.55 28.86 -0.06
N ARG A 23 2.81 28.70 -1.15
CA ARG A 23 1.89 27.58 -1.36
C ARG A 23 2.01 26.99 -2.76
N VAL A 24 1.96 25.67 -2.85
CA VAL A 24 1.70 24.96 -4.11
C VAL A 24 0.18 24.89 -4.30
N LEU A 25 -0.31 25.38 -5.44
CA LEU A 25 -1.74 25.33 -5.76
C LEU A 25 -2.12 23.94 -6.27
N PHE A 26 -1.36 23.47 -7.25
CA PHE A 26 -1.48 22.14 -7.83
C PHE A 26 -0.21 21.75 -8.59
N ALA A 27 -0.14 20.48 -8.94
CA ALA A 27 0.82 19.87 -9.84
C ALA A 27 0.11 19.47 -11.14
N GLU A 28 0.72 19.74 -12.29
CA GLU A 28 0.39 19.11 -13.57
C GLU A 28 1.38 17.96 -13.81
N SER A 29 0.86 16.77 -14.10
CA SER A 29 1.68 15.58 -14.39
C SER A 29 1.00 14.66 -15.41
N ASP A 30 1.74 13.68 -15.91
CA ASP A 30 1.21 12.60 -16.75
C ASP A 30 0.79 11.38 -15.91
N LYS A 31 0.49 10.28 -16.60
CA LYS A 31 0.13 8.99 -15.99
C LYS A 31 1.16 8.47 -14.98
N ASP A 32 2.45 8.75 -15.16
CA ASP A 32 3.50 8.09 -14.37
C ASP A 32 3.42 8.51 -12.89
N PHE A 33 3.14 9.80 -12.63
CA PHE A 33 2.97 10.29 -11.26
C PHE A 33 1.66 9.80 -10.64
N VAL A 34 0.57 9.87 -11.39
CA VAL A 34 -0.75 9.44 -10.92
C VAL A 34 -0.80 7.94 -10.64
N ASP A 35 -0.15 7.13 -11.46
CA ASP A 35 -0.04 5.70 -11.24
C ASP A 35 0.70 5.39 -9.93
N VAL A 36 1.75 6.14 -9.60
CA VAL A 36 2.46 6.00 -8.33
C VAL A 36 1.58 6.42 -7.14
N LEU A 37 0.85 7.54 -7.24
CA LEU A 37 -0.06 7.99 -6.20
C LEU A 37 -1.16 6.96 -5.93
N PHE A 38 -1.80 6.44 -6.99
CA PHE A 38 -2.81 5.39 -6.85
C PHE A 38 -2.21 4.09 -6.31
N GLY A 39 -0.98 3.76 -6.70
CA GLY A 39 -0.24 2.63 -6.16
C GLY A 39 -0.11 2.63 -4.63
N PHE A 40 -0.14 3.79 -3.96
CA PHE A 40 -0.14 3.87 -2.48
C PHE A 40 -1.30 3.10 -1.85
N LEU A 41 -2.47 3.06 -2.49
CA LEU A 41 -3.64 2.35 -1.99
C LEU A 41 -3.47 0.83 -1.98
N THR A 42 -2.51 0.32 -2.75
CA THR A 42 -2.22 -1.12 -2.81
C THR A 42 -1.21 -1.56 -1.74
N LEU A 43 -0.57 -0.62 -1.05
CA LEU A 43 0.44 -0.92 -0.05
C LEU A 43 -0.22 -1.47 1.22
N PRO A 44 0.18 -2.67 1.70
CA PRO A 44 -0.18 -3.12 3.03
C PRO A 44 0.30 -2.15 4.11
N LEU A 45 -0.45 -1.99 5.19
CA LEU A 45 -0.09 -1.09 6.30
C LEU A 45 1.31 -1.39 6.86
N GLY A 46 1.69 -2.67 6.99
CA GLY A 46 3.03 -3.06 7.42
C GLY A 46 4.13 -2.64 6.44
N THR A 47 3.83 -2.67 5.13
CA THR A 47 4.74 -2.13 4.11
C THR A 47 4.87 -0.62 4.21
N VAL A 48 3.79 0.12 4.47
CA VAL A 48 3.84 1.57 4.70
C VAL A 48 4.77 1.90 5.87
N VAL A 49 4.58 1.26 7.03
CA VAL A 49 5.43 1.49 8.22
C VAL A 49 6.90 1.18 7.94
N ARG A 50 7.17 0.05 7.27
CA ARG A 50 8.52 -0.37 6.90
C ARG A 50 9.20 0.64 5.99
N LEU A 51 8.52 1.09 4.94
CA LEU A 51 9.04 2.08 3.99
C LEU A 51 9.31 3.43 4.66
N LEU A 52 8.53 3.77 5.67
CA LEU A 52 8.68 5.01 6.46
C LEU A 52 9.64 4.86 7.65
N GLY A 53 10.42 3.77 7.71
CA GLY A 53 11.46 3.59 8.73
C GLY A 53 10.91 3.42 10.15
N ARG A 54 9.72 2.82 10.31
CA ARG A 54 8.99 2.68 11.58
C ARG A 54 8.63 4.02 12.23
N GLN A 55 8.45 5.04 11.41
CA GLN A 55 8.06 6.39 11.82
C GLN A 55 6.98 6.92 10.87
N SER A 56 5.93 6.12 10.67
CA SER A 56 4.77 6.51 9.87
C SER A 56 3.98 7.65 10.52
N GLN A 57 3.99 7.74 11.86
CA GLN A 57 3.16 8.67 12.63
C GLN A 57 1.65 8.47 12.34
N VAL A 58 1.28 7.20 12.13
CA VAL A 58 -0.11 6.79 11.92
C VAL A 58 -0.59 6.03 13.16
N GLY A 59 -1.11 6.77 14.14
CA GLY A 59 -1.65 6.19 15.37
C GLY A 59 -0.65 5.26 16.05
N CYS A 60 -1.08 4.03 16.40
CA CYS A 60 -0.22 3.02 17.03
C CYS A 60 0.41 2.02 16.04
N LEU A 61 0.32 2.27 14.74
CA LEU A 61 0.75 1.31 13.71
C LEU A 61 2.27 1.06 13.74
N ASP A 62 3.06 2.07 14.08
CA ASP A 62 4.52 1.95 14.27
C ASP A 62 4.84 0.99 15.43
N GLU A 63 4.13 1.09 16.56
CA GLU A 63 4.30 0.22 17.73
C GLU A 63 3.82 -1.22 17.46
N LEU A 64 2.75 -1.37 16.68
CA LEU A 64 2.26 -2.67 16.25
C LEU A 64 3.29 -3.40 15.38
N TYR A 65 3.85 -2.71 14.38
CA TYR A 65 4.91 -3.27 13.54
C TYR A 65 6.15 -3.64 14.37
N LYS A 66 6.56 -2.74 15.28
CA LYS A 66 7.68 -2.97 16.19
C LYS A 66 7.44 -4.16 17.11
N SER A 67 6.20 -4.37 17.58
CA SER A 67 5.86 -5.54 18.40
C SER A 67 6.11 -6.86 17.65
N VAL A 68 5.75 -6.93 16.36
CA VAL A 68 6.06 -8.10 15.51
C VAL A 68 7.56 -8.24 15.31
N GLU A 69 8.27 -7.12 15.10
CA GLU A 69 9.73 -7.08 14.92
C GLU A 69 10.47 -7.63 16.15
N ASP A 70 10.09 -7.20 17.35
CA ASP A 70 10.76 -7.49 18.62
C ASP A 70 10.45 -8.90 19.15
N LEU A 71 9.27 -9.46 18.88
CA LEU A 71 8.89 -10.80 19.36
C LEU A 71 9.77 -11.90 18.74
N SER A 72 10.17 -12.91 19.54
CA SER A 72 10.85 -14.10 19.01
C SER A 72 9.99 -14.79 17.95
N ALA A 73 10.64 -15.43 16.96
CA ALA A 73 9.93 -16.24 15.98
C ALA A 73 9.16 -17.42 16.61
N ASP A 74 9.48 -17.80 17.85
CA ASP A 74 8.80 -18.86 18.61
C ASP A 74 7.37 -18.49 19.03
N TYR A 75 7.02 -17.19 19.01
CA TYR A 75 5.65 -16.71 19.22
C TYR A 75 4.77 -16.82 17.97
N PHE A 76 5.35 -17.22 16.85
CA PHE A 76 4.64 -17.37 15.58
C PHE A 76 4.59 -18.83 15.18
N HIS A 77 3.53 -19.22 14.46
CA HIS A 77 3.36 -20.60 13.99
C HIS A 77 4.58 -21.08 13.17
N THR A 78 5.18 -20.20 12.38
CA THR A 78 6.45 -20.44 11.71
C THR A 78 7.28 -19.16 11.59
N LYS A 79 8.59 -19.30 11.33
CA LYS A 79 9.46 -18.18 10.96
C LYS A 79 8.95 -17.42 9.71
N ALA A 80 8.31 -18.14 8.78
CA ALA A 80 7.71 -17.56 7.59
C ALA A 80 6.50 -16.67 7.92
N CYS A 81 5.64 -17.07 8.87
CA CYS A 81 4.52 -16.25 9.31
C CYS A 81 4.98 -14.89 9.86
N LYS A 82 6.05 -14.85 10.68
CA LYS A 82 6.66 -13.59 11.10
C LYS A 82 7.16 -12.78 9.90
N ALA A 83 7.89 -13.41 8.98
CA ALA A 83 8.40 -12.74 7.79
C ALA A 83 7.28 -12.14 6.91
N MET A 84 6.14 -12.84 6.78
CA MET A 84 4.96 -12.39 6.05
C MET A 84 4.36 -11.11 6.65
N LEU A 85 4.28 -11.00 7.97
CA LEU A 85 3.80 -9.78 8.63
C LEU A 85 4.78 -8.61 8.50
N MET A 86 6.08 -8.89 8.45
CA MET A 86 7.13 -7.88 8.30
C MET A 86 7.25 -7.34 6.87
N LYS A 87 6.96 -8.18 5.87
CA LYS A 87 6.92 -7.84 4.44
C LYS A 87 5.66 -8.40 3.77
N PRO A 88 4.47 -7.84 4.05
CA PRO A 88 3.24 -8.36 3.49
C PRO A 88 3.19 -8.18 1.98
N HIS A 89 2.57 -9.15 1.30
CA HIS A 89 2.43 -9.10 -0.15
C HIS A 89 1.27 -8.20 -0.58
N ASN A 90 1.36 -7.73 -1.81
CA ASN A 90 0.39 -6.86 -2.46
C ASN A 90 -0.24 -7.63 -3.63
N THR A 91 -1.56 -7.70 -3.69
CA THR A 91 -2.26 -8.35 -4.80
C THR A 91 -1.99 -7.70 -6.16
N ALA A 92 -1.74 -6.39 -6.17
CA ALA A 92 -1.39 -5.60 -7.34
C ALA A 92 0.13 -5.53 -7.64
N ALA A 93 0.95 -6.43 -7.07
CA ALA A 93 2.41 -6.37 -7.23
C ALA A 93 2.90 -6.46 -8.69
N GLU A 94 2.22 -7.23 -9.54
CA GLU A 94 2.54 -7.33 -10.98
C GLU A 94 2.23 -6.04 -11.73
N GLN A 95 1.21 -5.29 -11.31
CA GLN A 95 0.93 -3.97 -11.87
C GLN A 95 1.94 -2.96 -11.31
N CYS A 96 2.20 -3.00 -10.01
CA CYS A 96 3.10 -2.08 -9.34
C CYS A 96 4.56 -2.22 -9.80
N CYS A 97 4.99 -3.38 -10.31
CA CYS A 97 6.33 -3.53 -10.87
C CYS A 97 6.54 -2.73 -12.16
N LEU A 98 5.44 -2.33 -12.83
CA LEU A 98 5.45 -1.50 -14.03
C LEU A 98 5.48 0.01 -13.71
N LEU A 99 5.37 0.38 -12.43
CA LEU A 99 5.50 1.78 -12.02
C LEU A 99 6.89 2.29 -12.35
N LYS A 100 6.95 3.48 -12.95
CA LYS A 100 8.21 4.13 -13.31
C LYS A 100 9.13 4.32 -12.12
N VAL A 101 8.55 4.66 -10.96
CA VAL A 101 9.25 4.72 -9.68
C VAL A 101 8.59 3.71 -8.75
N LYS A 102 9.32 2.66 -8.40
CA LYS A 102 8.89 1.65 -7.44
C LYS A 102 9.25 2.11 -6.03
N VAL A 103 8.26 2.09 -5.13
CA VAL A 103 8.43 2.50 -3.73
C VAL A 103 8.65 1.27 -2.85
N ASP A 104 7.89 0.20 -3.08
CA ASP A 104 8.08 -1.08 -2.38
C ASP A 104 9.20 -1.89 -3.05
N ASP A 105 10.16 -2.30 -2.22
CA ASP A 105 11.31 -3.14 -2.58
C ASP A 105 11.07 -4.64 -2.29
N THR A 106 9.85 -5.01 -1.88
CA THR A 106 9.49 -6.41 -1.62
C THR A 106 9.47 -7.21 -2.93
N ASP A 107 10.40 -8.15 -3.05
CA ASP A 107 10.38 -9.13 -4.14
C ASP A 107 9.31 -10.21 -3.88
N GLN A 108 8.22 -10.14 -4.65
CA GLN A 108 7.13 -11.12 -4.65
C GLN A 108 7.24 -12.12 -5.82
N SER A 109 8.30 -12.02 -6.62
CA SER A 109 8.57 -12.90 -7.76
C SER A 109 9.44 -14.09 -7.38
N ALA A 110 10.20 -14.00 -6.28
CA ALA A 110 10.99 -15.10 -5.75
C ALA A 110 10.18 -16.38 -5.56
N VAL A 111 10.81 -17.51 -5.85
CA VAL A 111 10.18 -18.83 -5.82
C VAL A 111 11.01 -19.77 -4.97
N TYR A 112 10.32 -20.40 -4.01
CA TYR A 112 10.89 -21.36 -3.09
C TYR A 112 10.14 -22.68 -3.21
N VAL A 113 10.88 -23.79 -3.24
CA VAL A 113 10.31 -25.14 -3.34
C VAL A 113 11.00 -26.12 -2.40
N CYS A 114 10.33 -27.21 -2.08
CA CYS A 114 11.00 -28.33 -1.41
C CYS A 114 11.83 -29.12 -2.41
N ARG A 115 13.17 -29.10 -2.26
CA ARG A 115 14.09 -29.86 -3.14
C ARG A 115 14.16 -31.36 -2.83
N ASP A 116 13.51 -31.82 -1.77
CA ASP A 116 13.51 -33.24 -1.44
C ASP A 116 12.77 -34.05 -2.51
N ALA A 117 13.51 -34.89 -3.22
CA ALA A 117 13.00 -35.76 -4.27
C ALA A 117 12.00 -36.81 -3.75
N ASN A 118 12.02 -37.09 -2.43
CA ASN A 118 11.11 -38.01 -1.75
C ASN A 118 9.85 -37.29 -1.21
N CYS A 119 9.79 -35.96 -1.30
CA CYS A 119 8.64 -35.21 -0.84
C CYS A 119 7.47 -35.35 -1.83
N SER A 120 6.37 -35.93 -1.35
CA SER A 120 5.12 -36.14 -2.09
C SER A 120 4.29 -34.87 -2.30
N ALA A 121 4.76 -33.70 -1.85
CA ALA A 121 4.14 -32.42 -2.16
C ALA A 121 4.32 -32.09 -3.66
N ASN A 122 3.47 -32.69 -4.49
CA ASN A 122 3.35 -32.45 -5.93
C ASN A 122 2.06 -31.68 -6.29
N GLY A 123 1.38 -31.09 -5.29
CA GLY A 123 0.18 -30.27 -5.47
C GLY A 123 0.23 -28.99 -4.65
N ASP A 124 -0.90 -28.61 -4.04
CA ASP A 124 -1.03 -27.45 -3.16
C ASP A 124 0.05 -27.50 -2.05
N CYS A 125 0.90 -26.48 -2.00
CA CYS A 125 2.10 -26.34 -1.17
C CYS A 125 3.42 -26.92 -1.76
N GLY A 126 3.52 -27.11 -3.07
CA GLY A 126 4.81 -27.41 -3.72
C GLY A 126 5.73 -26.19 -3.88
N VAL A 127 5.15 -24.99 -3.90
CA VAL A 127 5.81 -23.72 -4.22
C VAL A 127 5.30 -22.61 -3.29
N THR A 128 6.17 -21.68 -2.91
CA THR A 128 5.84 -20.47 -2.14
C THR A 128 6.71 -19.31 -2.60
N SER A 129 6.26 -18.08 -2.34
CA SER A 129 7.04 -16.84 -2.55
C SER A 129 7.63 -16.28 -1.25
N VAL A 130 7.43 -16.97 -0.12
CA VAL A 130 7.89 -16.52 1.20
C VAL A 130 9.13 -17.30 1.65
N ALA A 131 10.23 -16.59 1.85
CA ALA A 131 11.47 -17.16 2.36
C ALA A 131 11.29 -17.83 3.74
N GLY A 132 11.95 -18.97 3.95
CA GLY A 132 11.90 -19.70 5.22
C GLY A 132 10.62 -20.50 5.45
N SER A 133 9.72 -20.56 4.46
CA SER A 133 8.56 -21.45 4.49
C SER A 133 8.96 -22.91 4.64
N VAL A 134 8.17 -23.67 5.40
CA VAL A 134 8.40 -25.09 5.65
C VAL A 134 7.42 -25.91 4.82
N CYS A 135 7.94 -26.85 4.04
CA CYS A 135 7.13 -27.80 3.31
C CYS A 135 6.44 -28.78 4.28
N LYS A 136 5.32 -29.38 3.87
CA LYS A 136 4.59 -30.41 4.63
C LYS A 136 5.46 -31.60 5.08
N CYS A 137 6.60 -31.85 4.43
CA CYS A 137 7.58 -32.86 4.87
C CYS A 137 8.51 -32.42 6.02
N GLY A 138 8.35 -31.20 6.55
CA GLY A 138 9.15 -30.63 7.63
C GLY A 138 10.45 -29.95 7.18
N LYS A 139 10.78 -29.99 5.88
CA LYS A 139 11.98 -29.35 5.33
C LYS A 139 11.71 -27.91 4.91
N VAL A 140 12.68 -27.03 5.16
CA VAL A 140 12.64 -25.64 4.69
C VAL A 140 12.71 -25.64 3.16
N MET A 141 11.87 -24.81 2.53
CA MET A 141 11.86 -24.62 1.09
C MET A 141 13.02 -23.73 0.66
N GLU A 142 13.65 -24.08 -0.46
CA GLU A 142 14.84 -23.41 -0.97
C GLU A 142 14.52 -22.57 -2.21
N TYR A 143 15.20 -21.44 -2.35
CA TYR A 143 15.08 -20.57 -3.52
C TYR A 143 15.52 -21.30 -4.80
N ILE A 144 14.76 -21.11 -5.87
CA ILE A 144 15.03 -21.71 -7.19
C ILE A 144 15.00 -20.72 -8.35
N GLY A 145 14.76 -19.44 -8.07
CA GLY A 145 14.70 -18.37 -9.07
C GLY A 145 13.48 -17.48 -8.85
N GLU A 146 13.21 -16.64 -9.84
CA GLU A 146 12.07 -15.74 -9.88
C GLU A 146 11.10 -16.23 -10.95
N TRP A 147 9.79 -16.13 -10.67
CA TRP A 147 8.80 -16.32 -11.70
C TRP A 147 9.10 -15.33 -12.83
N PRO A 148 9.24 -15.80 -14.09
CA PRO A 148 9.27 -14.88 -15.20
C PRO A 148 8.04 -14.00 -15.08
N GLN A 149 8.27 -12.69 -15.13
CA GLN A 149 7.18 -11.75 -15.30
C GLN A 149 6.56 -12.13 -16.64
N ASP A 150 5.40 -12.80 -16.58
CA ASP A 150 4.57 -12.91 -17.77
C ASP A 150 4.47 -11.48 -18.25
N GLY A 151 4.85 -11.23 -19.52
CA GLY A 151 4.73 -9.92 -20.14
C GLY A 151 3.26 -9.57 -20.32
N GLY A 152 2.52 -9.56 -19.20
CA GLY A 152 1.08 -9.58 -19.02
C GLY A 152 0.49 -8.46 -19.83
N SER A 153 0.13 -8.82 -21.06
CA SER A 153 -0.44 -7.96 -22.07
C SER A 153 0.29 -6.64 -22.32
N THR A 154 1.56 -6.72 -22.72
CA THR A 154 2.10 -5.71 -23.66
C THR A 154 1.41 -5.75 -25.03
N ALA A 155 0.57 -6.77 -25.30
CA ALA A 155 -0.25 -6.86 -26.51
C ALA A 155 -1.60 -6.09 -26.42
N ALA A 156 -2.10 -5.77 -25.22
CA ALA A 156 -3.26 -4.89 -25.04
C ALA A 156 -2.90 -3.50 -24.49
N ALA A 157 -1.67 -3.31 -24.00
CA ALA A 157 -1.08 -1.98 -23.97
C ALA A 157 -0.67 -1.61 -25.40
N GLY A 158 -1.65 -1.19 -26.21
CA GLY A 158 -1.35 -0.16 -27.21
C GLY A 158 -0.50 0.92 -26.53
N SER A 159 0.37 1.60 -27.28
CA SER A 159 1.42 2.52 -26.78
C SER A 159 0.92 3.73 -25.95
N ASP A 160 -0.29 3.65 -25.42
CA ASP A 160 -1.13 4.63 -24.76
C ASP A 160 -1.60 4.17 -23.36
N GLY A 161 -1.08 3.08 -22.79
CA GLY A 161 -1.53 2.52 -21.50
C GLY A 161 -0.57 2.79 -20.33
N GLY A 162 -1.00 3.54 -19.30
CA GLY A 162 -0.33 3.57 -18.00
C GLY A 162 -0.56 2.29 -17.20
N VAL A 163 -0.09 2.25 -15.96
CA VAL A 163 -0.26 1.10 -15.04
C VAL A 163 -1.69 1.00 -14.55
N PHE A 164 -2.25 2.10 -14.05
CA PHE A 164 -3.64 2.19 -13.60
C PHE A 164 -4.44 3.07 -14.55
N VAL A 165 -3.94 4.28 -14.85
CA VAL A 165 -4.62 5.24 -15.73
C VAL A 165 -4.18 5.12 -17.19
N LYS A 166 -5.03 5.57 -18.11
CA LYS A 166 -4.74 5.67 -19.54
C LYS A 166 -3.69 6.76 -19.79
N GLY A 167 -2.79 6.52 -20.72
CA GLY A 167 -1.61 7.35 -20.98
C GLY A 167 -1.85 8.63 -21.77
N CYS A 168 -3.00 8.75 -22.42
CA CYS A 168 -3.38 9.95 -23.18
C CYS A 168 -3.77 11.16 -22.30
N TYR A 169 -3.88 10.98 -20.98
CA TYR A 169 -4.29 12.04 -20.07
C TYR A 169 -3.10 12.76 -19.42
N LYS A 170 -3.25 14.08 -19.29
CA LYS A 170 -2.59 14.85 -18.24
C LYS A 170 -3.53 15.00 -17.07
N PHE A 171 -2.96 15.15 -15.88
CA PHE A 171 -3.69 15.27 -14.63
C PHE A 171 -3.27 16.53 -13.88
N ILE A 172 -4.25 17.13 -13.21
CA ILE A 172 -4.04 18.11 -12.15
C ILE A 172 -4.16 17.36 -10.82
N VAL A 173 -3.16 17.55 -9.96
CA VAL A 173 -3.10 17.01 -8.60
C VAL A 173 -3.00 18.18 -7.64
N THR A 174 -3.99 18.38 -6.77
CA THR A 174 -3.99 19.48 -5.80
C THR A 174 -3.02 19.21 -4.65
N ASP A 175 -2.78 20.23 -3.80
CA ASP A 175 -1.88 20.13 -2.64
C ASP A 175 -2.27 19.00 -1.66
N ASP A 176 -3.57 18.75 -1.52
CA ASP A 176 -4.16 17.66 -0.75
C ASP A 176 -4.33 16.37 -1.57
N LEU A 177 -3.57 16.22 -2.67
CA LEU A 177 -3.48 15.04 -3.53
C LEU A 177 -4.79 14.56 -4.18
N HIS A 178 -5.78 15.43 -4.32
CA HIS A 178 -6.94 15.12 -5.16
C HIS A 178 -6.54 15.16 -6.64
N VAL A 179 -6.86 14.10 -7.38
CA VAL A 179 -6.42 13.86 -8.76
C VAL A 179 -7.60 14.03 -9.72
N ALA A 180 -7.42 14.80 -10.78
CA ALA A 180 -8.43 14.94 -11.84
C ALA A 180 -7.77 15.14 -13.21
N PRO A 181 -8.45 14.79 -14.32
CA PRO A 181 -7.99 15.16 -15.66
C PRO A 181 -7.72 16.65 -15.76
N ALA A 182 -6.59 17.00 -16.36
CA ALA A 182 -6.22 18.39 -16.58
C ALA A 182 -7.22 19.05 -17.54
N SER A 183 -7.77 20.19 -17.12
CA SER A 183 -8.61 21.03 -17.95
C SER A 183 -8.44 22.49 -17.55
N THR A 184 -8.62 23.40 -18.51
CA THR A 184 -8.56 24.84 -18.23
C THR A 184 -9.63 25.25 -17.22
N SER A 185 -10.82 24.66 -17.28
CA SER A 185 -11.89 24.94 -16.32
C SER A 185 -11.52 24.56 -14.88
N LEU A 186 -10.91 23.38 -14.69
CA LEU A 186 -10.42 22.97 -13.38
C LEU A 186 -9.31 23.91 -12.88
N MET A 187 -8.35 24.25 -13.73
CA MET A 187 -7.29 25.19 -13.39
C MET A 187 -7.83 26.55 -12.96
N MET A 188 -8.78 27.12 -13.71
CA MET A 188 -9.45 28.37 -13.34
C MET A 188 -10.23 28.26 -12.02
N SER A 189 -10.93 27.13 -11.79
CA SER A 189 -11.62 26.91 -10.52
C SER A 189 -10.67 26.86 -9.32
N ILE A 190 -9.45 26.33 -9.50
CA ILE A 190 -8.41 26.35 -8.47
C ILE A 190 -7.93 27.79 -8.25
N PHE A 191 -7.71 28.57 -9.31
CA PHE A 191 -7.35 29.98 -9.20
C PHE A 191 -8.41 30.79 -8.44
N ASP A 192 -9.68 30.60 -8.76
CA ASP A 192 -10.80 31.24 -8.06
C ASP A 192 -10.83 30.84 -6.58
N LYS A 193 -10.69 29.54 -6.28
CA LYS A 193 -10.66 29.00 -4.91
C LYS A 193 -9.57 29.65 -4.04
N TYR A 194 -8.41 29.93 -4.63
CA TYR A 194 -7.27 30.51 -3.92
C TYR A 194 -7.09 32.03 -4.14
N GLY A 195 -8.01 32.67 -4.87
CA GLY A 195 -7.99 34.13 -5.10
C GLY A 195 -6.87 34.62 -6.02
N VAL A 196 -6.38 33.77 -6.93
CA VAL A 196 -5.36 34.14 -7.93
C VAL A 196 -6.04 34.87 -9.09
N ARG A 197 -5.84 36.19 -9.19
CA ARG A 197 -6.45 37.02 -10.26
C ARG A 197 -5.65 36.99 -11.56
N ASP A 198 -4.32 36.94 -11.45
CA ASP A 198 -3.42 36.92 -12.59
C ASP A 198 -2.48 35.70 -12.48
N PRO A 199 -2.63 34.70 -13.37
CA PRO A 199 -1.74 33.54 -13.42
C PRO A 199 -0.26 33.89 -13.63
N ALA A 200 0.06 35.09 -14.13
CA ALA A 200 1.44 35.55 -14.29
C ALA A 200 2.18 35.68 -12.94
N ASN A 201 1.46 35.78 -11.82
CA ASN A 201 2.04 35.82 -10.48
C ASN A 201 2.47 34.42 -9.97
N LEU A 202 2.10 33.35 -10.69
CA LEU A 202 2.45 31.99 -10.32
C LEU A 202 3.80 31.59 -10.91
N GLU A 203 4.63 30.95 -10.09
CA GLU A 203 5.85 30.33 -10.56
C GLU A 203 5.58 28.89 -11.01
N GLN A 204 6.13 28.51 -12.17
CA GLN A 204 6.14 27.12 -12.62
C GLN A 204 7.47 26.46 -12.26
N LYS A 205 7.43 25.32 -11.57
CA LYS A 205 8.63 24.57 -11.16
C LYS A 205 8.52 23.11 -11.54
N ILE A 206 9.60 22.55 -12.10
CA ILE A 206 9.67 21.12 -12.37
C ILE A 206 10.36 20.44 -11.20
N LEU A 207 9.65 19.51 -10.57
CA LEU A 207 10.14 18.68 -9.50
C LEU A 207 10.47 17.29 -10.05
N GLN A 208 11.70 16.82 -9.80
CA GLN A 208 12.13 15.46 -10.13
C GLN A 208 11.97 14.57 -8.90
N LEU A 209 11.09 13.58 -8.98
CA LEU A 209 10.73 12.66 -7.90
C LEU A 209 11.35 11.28 -8.16
N ASN A 210 12.27 10.86 -7.30
CA ASN A 210 12.80 9.50 -7.25
C ASN A 210 12.09 8.71 -6.12
N ALA A 211 12.47 7.44 -5.90
CA ALA A 211 11.84 6.59 -4.89
C ALA A 211 11.85 7.22 -3.47
N GLU A 212 12.98 7.75 -3.03
CA GLU A 212 13.13 8.42 -1.73
C GLU A 212 12.14 9.60 -1.58
N LYS A 213 12.06 10.45 -2.61
CA LYS A 213 11.16 11.61 -2.62
C LYS A 213 9.68 11.20 -2.65
N ILE A 214 9.34 10.14 -3.38
CA ILE A 214 7.99 9.58 -3.36
C ILE A 214 7.65 8.99 -1.99
N THR A 215 8.59 8.35 -1.29
CA THR A 215 8.40 7.88 0.09
C THR A 215 8.13 9.05 1.05
N CYS A 216 8.83 10.18 0.89
CA CYS A 216 8.51 11.40 1.65
C CYS A 216 7.09 11.91 1.35
N LEU A 217 6.65 11.84 0.09
CA LEU A 217 5.30 12.21 -0.31
C LEU A 217 4.24 11.28 0.31
N LEU A 218 4.51 9.97 0.35
CA LEU A 218 3.67 8.98 1.04
C LEU A 218 3.55 9.30 2.54
N LYS A 219 4.66 9.64 3.21
CA LYS A 219 4.59 10.05 4.62
C LYS A 219 3.68 11.27 4.81
N ARG A 220 3.87 12.28 3.98
CA ARG A 220 3.07 13.53 4.06
C ARG A 220 1.60 13.29 3.74
N SER A 221 1.26 12.42 2.80
CA SER A 221 -0.14 12.11 2.50
C SER A 221 -0.88 11.45 3.67
N LEU A 222 -0.17 10.78 4.57
CA LEU A 222 -0.73 10.14 5.76
C LEU A 222 -0.91 11.12 6.93
N THR A 223 -0.12 12.20 6.98
CA THR A 223 -0.01 13.09 8.15
C THR A 223 -0.31 14.57 7.87
N SER A 224 -0.51 14.97 6.61
CA SER A 224 -0.76 16.35 6.21
C SER A 224 -1.76 16.47 5.07
N LYS A 225 -2.53 17.58 5.08
CA LYS A 225 -3.36 18.03 3.94
C LYS A 225 -2.63 18.99 3.00
N GLN A 226 -1.44 19.44 3.36
CA GLN A 226 -0.61 20.34 2.55
C GLN A 226 0.62 19.56 2.06
N THR A 227 0.38 18.49 1.31
CA THR A 227 1.40 17.49 1.01
C THR A 227 2.43 18.02 0.02
N LEU A 228 2.00 18.68 -1.07
CA LEU A 228 2.90 19.25 -2.07
C LEU A 228 3.58 20.52 -1.57
N THR A 229 2.84 21.41 -0.91
CA THR A 229 3.36 22.64 -0.29
C THR A 229 4.39 22.29 0.77
N GLY A 230 4.03 21.40 1.71
CA GLY A 230 4.92 20.99 2.78
C GLY A 230 6.19 20.34 2.24
N TYR A 231 6.07 19.51 1.20
CA TYR A 231 7.21 18.92 0.52
C TYR A 231 8.09 19.98 -0.17
N TYR A 232 7.50 20.87 -0.97
CA TYR A 232 8.25 21.83 -1.79
C TYR A 232 8.97 22.90 -0.96
N PHE A 233 8.38 23.32 0.15
CA PHE A 233 8.98 24.31 1.07
C PHE A 233 9.72 23.68 2.25
N ASP A 234 9.96 22.37 2.24
CA ASP A 234 10.61 21.62 3.33
C ASP A 234 10.02 21.91 4.72
N VAL A 235 8.70 22.11 4.78
CA VAL A 235 8.01 22.39 6.05
C VAL A 235 8.10 21.14 6.94
N PRO A 236 8.58 21.26 8.19
CA PRO A 236 8.64 20.13 9.11
C PRO A 236 7.29 19.42 9.20
N ASN A 237 7.29 18.08 9.17
CA ASN A 237 6.06 17.36 9.46
C ASN A 237 5.66 17.67 10.90
N PRO A 238 4.39 18.07 11.15
CA PRO A 238 3.92 18.22 12.51
C PRO A 238 4.10 16.87 13.22
N ASN A 239 4.82 16.87 14.34
CA ASN A 239 4.86 15.68 15.19
C ASN A 239 3.44 15.39 15.66
N ASP A 240 3.07 14.12 15.60
CA ASP A 240 1.78 13.61 16.06
C ASP A 240 1.63 13.96 17.55
N GLU A 241 1.01 15.11 17.85
CA GLU A 241 0.19 15.19 19.03
C GLU A 241 -0.91 14.18 18.78
N ALA A 242 -0.74 12.99 19.37
CA ALA A 242 -1.75 11.96 19.48
C ALA A 242 -2.98 12.57 20.13
N ASN A 243 -3.72 13.35 19.35
CA ASN A 243 -5.07 13.72 19.64
C ASN A 243 -5.81 12.41 19.47
N LEU A 244 -5.94 11.71 20.60
CA LEU A 244 -7.05 10.83 20.92
C LEU A 244 -8.35 11.64 20.72
N TYR A 245 -8.62 12.08 19.50
CA TYR A 245 -9.94 12.52 19.13
C TYR A 245 -10.82 11.30 19.29
N VAL A 246 -11.88 11.50 20.05
CA VAL A 246 -13.05 10.64 20.17
C VAL A 246 -13.22 9.89 18.85
N LEU A 247 -13.03 8.56 18.89
CA LEU A 247 -13.36 7.69 17.76
C LEU A 247 -14.72 8.16 17.26
N PRO A 248 -14.85 8.64 16.00
CA PRO A 248 -16.14 9.08 15.50
C PRO A 248 -17.14 7.96 15.78
N GLU A 249 -18.28 8.28 16.41
CA GLU A 249 -19.37 7.30 16.61
C GLU A 249 -19.75 6.60 15.29
N SER A 250 -19.40 7.20 14.14
CA SER A 250 -19.53 6.64 12.80
C SER A 250 -18.62 5.44 12.46
N LEU A 251 -17.78 4.95 13.38
CA LEU A 251 -17.13 3.63 13.20
C LEU A 251 -18.11 2.47 13.46
N TYR A 252 -19.27 2.75 14.05
CA TYR A 252 -20.43 1.88 13.93
C TYR A 252 -21.07 2.18 12.58
N SER A 253 -20.81 1.33 11.60
CA SER A 253 -21.67 1.31 10.43
C SER A 253 -23.08 0.95 10.91
N GLU A 254 -24.04 1.87 10.80
CA GLU A 254 -25.47 1.52 10.77
C GLU A 254 -25.70 0.75 9.45
N GLN A 255 -25.20 -0.49 9.38
CA GLN A 255 -25.64 -1.44 8.39
C GLN A 255 -26.67 -2.34 9.05
N ASP A 256 -27.79 -2.48 8.36
CA ASP A 256 -28.96 -3.25 8.75
C ASP A 256 -28.59 -4.61 9.37
N ALA A 257 -29.30 -4.92 10.44
CA ALA A 257 -29.20 -6.16 11.19
C ALA A 257 -29.60 -7.36 10.32
N GLU A 258 -28.69 -7.85 9.46
CA GLU A 258 -28.88 -9.13 8.76
C GLU A 258 -27.59 -9.82 8.31
N VAL A 259 -26.45 -9.57 8.97
CA VAL A 259 -25.24 -10.38 8.75
C VAL A 259 -24.74 -10.98 10.07
N ASP A 260 -25.03 -12.26 10.27
CA ASP A 260 -24.50 -13.13 11.32
C ASP A 260 -22.98 -13.36 11.10
N HIS A 261 -22.18 -12.31 11.24
CA HIS A 261 -20.75 -12.44 11.38
C HIS A 261 -20.43 -12.58 12.86
N LYS A 262 -20.34 -13.84 13.30
CA LYS A 262 -19.68 -14.24 14.56
C LYS A 262 -18.22 -13.75 14.57
N LEU A 263 -17.99 -12.47 14.83
CA LEU A 263 -16.86 -12.11 15.68
C LEU A 263 -17.18 -12.76 17.03
N ASN A 264 -16.69 -13.99 17.23
CA ASN A 264 -16.74 -14.64 18.54
C ASN A 264 -16.27 -13.58 19.53
N ASN A 265 -17.12 -13.20 20.49
CA ASN A 265 -16.86 -12.11 21.43
C ASN A 265 -15.44 -12.24 22.03
N MET A 266 -14.48 -11.51 21.47
CA MET A 266 -13.08 -11.58 21.89
C MET A 266 -13.01 -10.99 23.30
N LYS A 267 -12.63 -11.81 24.27
CA LYS A 267 -12.56 -11.39 25.67
C LYS A 267 -11.22 -10.73 25.92
N ILE A 268 -11.27 -9.42 26.14
CA ILE A 268 -10.12 -8.63 26.54
C ILE A 268 -10.25 -8.38 28.04
N LYS A 269 -9.22 -8.74 28.80
CA LYS A 269 -9.15 -8.41 30.23
C LYS A 269 -8.20 -7.23 30.41
N VAL A 270 -8.76 -6.08 30.75
CA VAL A 270 -7.99 -4.85 30.91
C VAL A 270 -7.58 -4.64 32.37
N LEU A 271 -6.34 -4.18 32.58
CA LEU A 271 -5.90 -3.67 33.87
C LEU A 271 -5.90 -2.14 33.82
N GLN A 272 -6.73 -1.52 34.66
CA GLN A 272 -6.87 -0.06 34.75
C GLN A 272 -6.31 0.45 36.09
N ARG A 273 -5.75 1.66 36.09
CA ARG A 273 -5.41 2.33 37.37
C ARG A 273 -6.68 2.57 38.19
N LYS A 274 -6.57 2.52 39.52
CA LYS A 274 -7.70 2.74 40.46
C LYS A 274 -8.41 4.08 40.31
N ASN A 275 -7.73 5.11 39.80
CA ASN A 275 -8.33 6.42 39.52
C ASN A 275 -9.11 6.45 38.18
N ASN A 276 -9.23 5.31 37.49
CA ASN A 276 -9.87 5.12 36.19
C ASN A 276 -9.33 6.01 35.06
N THR A 277 -8.19 6.68 35.22
CA THR A 277 -7.71 7.64 34.21
C THR A 277 -6.93 7.01 33.07
N SER A 278 -6.42 5.78 33.24
CA SER A 278 -5.56 5.13 32.23
C SER A 278 -5.63 3.62 32.30
N LEU A 279 -5.77 2.98 31.14
CA LEU A 279 -5.51 1.56 30.94
C LEU A 279 -3.99 1.32 30.91
N LEU A 280 -3.52 0.31 31.65
CA LEU A 280 -2.09 -0.04 31.72
C LEU A 280 -1.73 -1.06 30.66
N TYR A 281 -2.45 -2.18 30.62
CA TYR A 281 -2.30 -3.22 29.61
C TYR A 281 -3.60 -4.04 29.50
N ALA A 282 -3.70 -4.82 28.44
CA ALA A 282 -4.76 -5.77 28.21
C ALA A 282 -4.17 -7.18 28.11
N GLU A 283 -4.74 -8.13 28.85
CA GLU A 283 -4.52 -9.57 28.66
C GLU A 283 -5.53 -10.05 27.62
N VAL A 284 -5.02 -10.63 26.54
CA VAL A 284 -5.79 -10.98 25.34
C VAL A 284 -5.44 -12.38 24.86
N GLY A 285 -6.39 -13.01 24.17
CA GLY A 285 -6.17 -14.30 23.51
C GLY A 285 -5.36 -14.17 22.22
N GLU A 286 -4.93 -15.32 21.68
CA GLU A 286 -4.23 -15.40 20.40
C GLU A 286 -5.05 -14.78 19.25
N ASP A 287 -6.36 -14.95 19.29
CA ASP A 287 -7.31 -14.45 18.31
C ASP A 287 -7.29 -12.93 18.18
N PHE A 288 -7.15 -12.22 19.29
CA PHE A 288 -7.01 -10.77 19.31
C PHE A 288 -5.62 -10.32 18.84
N VAL A 289 -4.57 -11.08 19.16
CA VAL A 289 -3.21 -10.80 18.66
C VAL A 289 -3.15 -11.00 17.14
N ASP A 290 -3.72 -12.09 16.63
CA ASP A 290 -3.85 -12.36 15.20
C ASP A 290 -4.66 -11.29 14.47
N LEU A 291 -5.70 -10.76 15.11
CA LEU A 291 -6.46 -9.62 14.62
C LEU A 291 -5.56 -8.38 14.49
N LEU A 292 -4.87 -8.01 15.58
CA LEU A 292 -4.00 -6.84 15.59
C LEU A 292 -2.88 -6.97 14.55
N PHE A 293 -2.13 -8.07 14.57
CA PHE A 293 -1.04 -8.28 13.62
C PHE A 293 -1.54 -8.40 12.18
N GLY A 294 -2.72 -8.99 11.97
CA GLY A 294 -3.36 -9.10 10.67
C GLY A 294 -3.61 -7.75 9.99
N LEU A 295 -3.78 -6.66 10.74
CA LEU A 295 -3.90 -5.30 10.20
C LEU A 295 -2.71 -4.91 9.32
N LEU A 296 -1.49 -5.41 9.61
CA LEU A 296 -0.29 -5.11 8.84
C LEU A 296 -0.39 -5.60 7.38
N SER A 297 -1.15 -6.66 7.13
CA SER A 297 -1.36 -7.23 5.80
C SER A 297 -2.43 -6.52 4.99
N ILE A 298 -3.17 -5.58 5.59
CA ILE A 298 -4.31 -4.92 4.93
C ILE A 298 -3.81 -3.78 4.05
N PRO A 299 -4.18 -3.74 2.76
CA PRO A 299 -3.88 -2.62 1.89
C PRO A 299 -4.56 -1.32 2.33
N LEU A 300 -3.90 -0.19 2.14
CA LEU A 300 -4.41 1.13 2.54
C LEU A 300 -5.78 1.46 1.89
N GLY A 301 -5.98 1.08 0.63
CA GLY A 301 -7.25 1.25 -0.09
C GLY A 301 -8.41 0.46 0.55
N SER A 302 -8.13 -0.71 1.12
CA SER A 302 -9.10 -1.52 1.86
C SER A 302 -9.60 -0.78 3.12
N ILE A 303 -8.69 -0.16 3.86
CA ILE A 303 -9.03 0.63 5.06
C ILE A 303 -9.93 1.81 4.66
N LEU A 304 -9.59 2.51 3.58
CA LEU A 304 -10.36 3.65 3.09
C LEU A 304 -11.73 3.24 2.55
N LYS A 305 -11.85 2.07 1.93
CA LYS A 305 -13.16 1.51 1.54
C LYS A 305 -14.06 1.28 2.74
N THR A 306 -13.53 0.70 3.81
CA THR A 306 -14.33 0.33 4.98
C THR A 306 -14.72 1.53 5.84
N TYR A 307 -13.81 2.48 6.05
CA TYR A 307 -14.03 3.61 6.96
C TYR A 307 -14.36 4.93 6.25
N GLY A 308 -14.21 5.00 4.93
CA GLY A 308 -14.57 6.14 4.09
C GLY A 308 -13.67 7.38 4.23
N LYS A 309 -12.95 7.55 5.35
CA LYS A 309 -12.04 8.67 5.59
C LYS A 309 -10.78 8.20 6.30
N TRP A 310 -9.69 8.91 6.02
CA TRP A 310 -8.47 8.82 6.81
C TRP A 310 -8.51 9.78 8.00
N SER A 311 -7.48 9.74 8.85
CA SER A 311 -7.33 10.69 9.96
C SER A 311 -7.47 12.14 9.48
N SER A 312 -7.92 13.03 10.37
CA SER A 312 -8.18 14.44 10.05
C SER A 312 -6.96 15.21 9.51
N ASN A 313 -5.76 14.68 9.74
CA ASN A 313 -4.50 15.31 9.41
C ASN A 313 -3.97 14.88 8.04
N GLY A 314 -4.25 13.67 7.57
CA GLY A 314 -3.82 13.19 6.25
C GLY A 314 -4.77 13.57 5.11
N CYS A 315 -4.39 13.16 3.89
CA CYS A 315 -5.16 13.38 2.66
C CYS A 315 -5.16 12.16 1.71
N VAL A 316 -4.78 10.97 2.18
CA VAL A 316 -4.81 9.76 1.33
C VAL A 316 -6.23 9.34 0.93
N ASP A 317 -7.24 9.76 1.70
CA ASP A 317 -8.65 9.64 1.34
C ASP A 317 -8.99 10.42 0.06
N ASN A 318 -8.35 11.56 -0.21
CA ASN A 318 -8.53 12.27 -1.49
C ASN A 318 -8.02 11.46 -2.68
N ILE A 319 -6.91 10.72 -2.52
CA ILE A 319 -6.39 9.82 -3.56
C ILE A 319 -7.44 8.75 -3.86
N TYR A 320 -8.00 8.13 -2.82
CA TYR A 320 -9.06 7.13 -2.93
C TYR A 320 -10.33 7.69 -3.60
N MET A 321 -10.83 8.84 -3.13
CA MET A 321 -12.05 9.48 -3.64
C MET A 321 -11.89 9.93 -5.10
N SER A 322 -10.66 10.26 -5.53
CA SER A 322 -10.39 10.61 -6.91
C SER A 322 -10.69 9.46 -7.87
N ILE A 323 -10.49 8.21 -7.44
CA ILE A 323 -10.61 7.04 -8.32
C ILE A 323 -12.05 6.77 -8.74
N ASP A 324 -13.01 6.85 -7.82
CA ASP A 324 -14.44 6.71 -8.14
C ASP A 324 -15.16 8.04 -8.36
N GLY A 325 -14.44 9.16 -8.22
CA GLY A 325 -14.90 10.51 -8.48
C GLY A 325 -14.31 11.09 -9.77
N SER A 326 -13.44 12.09 -9.60
CA SER A 326 -12.89 12.93 -10.67
C SER A 326 -12.07 12.18 -11.72
N ALA A 327 -11.43 11.07 -11.38
CA ALA A 327 -10.58 10.28 -12.26
C ALA A 327 -11.22 8.99 -12.78
N LYS A 328 -12.50 8.71 -12.47
CA LYS A 328 -13.21 7.46 -12.81
C LYS A 328 -13.12 7.07 -14.30
N GLY A 329 -13.24 8.04 -15.22
CA GLY A 329 -13.16 7.79 -16.67
C GLY A 329 -11.75 7.50 -17.21
N CYS A 330 -10.72 7.65 -16.37
CA CYS A 330 -9.32 7.63 -16.79
C CYS A 330 -8.68 6.25 -16.74
N MET A 331 -9.37 5.25 -16.17
CA MET A 331 -8.85 3.89 -16.01
C MET A 331 -9.86 2.87 -16.51
N ASN A 332 -9.41 1.62 -16.70
CA ASN A 332 -10.33 0.52 -16.98
C ASN A 332 -10.93 -0.01 -15.65
N PRO A 333 -12.13 -0.63 -15.69
CA PRO A 333 -12.81 -1.07 -14.46
C PRO A 333 -12.03 -2.10 -13.64
N GLU A 334 -11.27 -2.98 -14.29
CA GLU A 334 -10.46 -4.01 -13.62
C GLU A 334 -9.36 -3.38 -12.75
N ARG A 335 -8.62 -2.40 -13.30
CA ARG A 335 -7.58 -1.67 -12.56
C ARG A 335 -8.19 -0.77 -11.49
N GLN A 336 -9.37 -0.21 -11.73
CA GLN A 336 -10.09 0.56 -10.72
C GLN A 336 -10.37 -0.31 -9.48
N MET A 337 -10.88 -1.52 -9.68
CA MET A 337 -11.23 -2.44 -8.59
C MET A 337 -10.02 -2.84 -7.74
N LEU A 338 -8.85 -3.01 -8.38
CA LEU A 338 -7.58 -3.29 -7.68
C LEU A 338 -7.16 -2.17 -6.73
N LEU A 339 -7.65 -0.94 -6.91
CA LEU A 339 -7.28 0.23 -6.10
C LEU A 339 -8.33 0.58 -5.04
N VAL A 340 -9.62 0.53 -5.40
CA VAL A 340 -10.72 0.90 -4.48
C VAL A 340 -11.15 -0.24 -3.57
N SER A 341 -10.86 -1.49 -3.94
CA SER A 341 -11.17 -2.65 -3.12
C SER A 341 -10.07 -3.71 -3.22
N PRO A 342 -8.80 -3.37 -2.94
CA PRO A 342 -7.72 -4.34 -2.96
C PRO A 342 -8.02 -5.47 -1.96
N ASN A 343 -7.86 -6.71 -2.43
CA ASN A 343 -7.91 -7.88 -1.57
C ASN A 343 -6.58 -8.06 -0.85
N VAL A 344 -6.61 -8.75 0.28
CA VAL A 344 -5.40 -9.26 0.93
C VAL A 344 -4.76 -10.30 0.01
N ALA A 345 -3.43 -10.34 -0.04
CA ALA A 345 -2.71 -11.34 -0.83
C ALA A 345 -3.00 -12.77 -0.35
N SER A 346 -2.92 -13.74 -1.26
CA SER A 346 -3.18 -15.15 -0.95
C SER A 346 -2.28 -15.65 0.18
N PHE A 347 -2.88 -16.27 1.18
CA PHE A 347 -2.28 -16.75 2.43
C PHE A 347 -1.81 -15.66 3.40
N PHE A 348 -2.09 -14.37 3.15
CA PHE A 348 -1.81 -13.26 4.07
C PHE A 348 -3.06 -12.82 4.86
N GLY A 349 -4.23 -13.40 4.57
CA GLY A 349 -5.46 -13.14 5.31
C GLY A 349 -5.40 -13.67 6.74
N CYS A 350 -6.03 -12.95 7.66
CA CYS A 350 -6.35 -13.44 9.00
C CYS A 350 -7.87 -13.53 9.13
N SER A 351 -8.40 -14.68 9.54
CA SER A 351 -9.85 -14.92 9.59
C SER A 351 -10.58 -13.86 10.44
N ALA A 352 -10.03 -13.52 11.60
CA ALA A 352 -10.58 -12.48 12.48
C ALA A 352 -10.59 -11.10 11.80
N THR A 353 -9.48 -10.74 11.15
CA THR A 353 -9.31 -9.45 10.47
C THR A 353 -10.21 -9.33 9.25
N ASN A 354 -10.27 -10.38 8.43
CA ASN A 354 -11.09 -10.43 7.22
C ASN A 354 -12.58 -10.32 7.57
N MET A 355 -13.02 -10.91 8.70
CA MET A 355 -14.38 -10.74 9.19
C MET A 355 -14.67 -9.30 9.62
N LEU A 356 -13.73 -8.64 10.29
CA LEU A 356 -13.94 -7.30 10.84
C LEU A 356 -14.02 -6.22 9.75
N ILE A 357 -13.25 -6.37 8.67
CA ILE A 357 -13.18 -5.38 7.58
C ILE A 357 -13.94 -5.86 6.32
N GLN A 358 -14.60 -7.03 6.38
CA GLN A 358 -15.25 -7.70 5.23
C GLN A 358 -14.32 -7.80 4.02
N LEU A 359 -13.06 -8.19 4.27
CA LEU A 359 -12.04 -8.25 3.24
C LEU A 359 -11.97 -9.63 2.59
N GLY A 360 -11.95 -9.62 1.26
CA GLY A 360 -11.60 -10.78 0.46
C GLY A 360 -10.11 -11.08 0.53
N GLU A 361 -9.78 -12.36 0.45
CA GLU A 361 -8.43 -12.84 0.19
C GLU A 361 -8.33 -13.29 -1.27
N ALA A 362 -7.30 -12.86 -1.98
CA ALA A 362 -7.13 -13.23 -3.37
C ALA A 362 -6.85 -14.74 -3.49
N ALA A 363 -7.45 -15.38 -4.50
CA ALA A 363 -7.16 -16.77 -4.82
C ALA A 363 -5.66 -16.95 -5.19
N PRO A 364 -5.03 -18.07 -4.80
CA PRO A 364 -3.65 -18.37 -5.19
C PRO A 364 -3.48 -18.29 -6.70
N LYS A 365 -2.41 -17.62 -7.16
CA LYS A 365 -2.12 -17.53 -8.59
C LYS A 365 -1.81 -18.92 -9.16
N GLN A 366 -2.56 -19.32 -10.19
CA GLN A 366 -2.24 -20.50 -10.97
C GLN A 366 -1.20 -20.12 -12.03
N ARG A 367 0.00 -20.69 -11.94
CA ARG A 367 1.08 -20.54 -12.94
C ARG A 367 1.30 -21.88 -13.63
N ASN A 368 1.38 -21.86 -14.96
CA ASN A 368 1.71 -23.05 -15.74
C ASN A 368 3.22 -23.23 -15.80
N ILE A 369 3.70 -24.41 -15.40
CA ILE A 369 5.10 -24.81 -15.57
C ILE A 369 5.17 -25.71 -16.80
N SER A 370 5.92 -25.29 -17.83
CA SER A 370 6.19 -26.09 -19.02
C SER A 370 7.24 -27.16 -18.73
N GLY A 371 6.87 -28.17 -17.94
CA GLY A 371 7.77 -29.29 -17.65
C GLY A 371 7.36 -30.14 -16.47
N CYS A 372 8.15 -31.19 -16.23
CA CYS A 372 7.99 -32.02 -15.05
C CYS A 372 8.31 -31.22 -13.78
N PHE A 373 7.38 -31.18 -12.81
CA PHE A 373 7.59 -30.49 -11.53
C PHE A 373 8.82 -31.03 -10.76
N LYS A 374 9.14 -32.31 -10.93
CA LYS A 374 10.35 -32.92 -10.34
C LYS A 374 11.62 -32.35 -10.97
N CYS A 375 11.63 -32.11 -12.28
CA CYS A 375 12.73 -31.42 -12.97
C CYS A 375 12.80 -29.95 -12.53
N PHE A 376 11.66 -29.27 -12.42
CA PHE A 376 11.58 -27.89 -11.92
C PHE A 376 12.17 -27.74 -10.51
N LYS A 377 11.86 -28.67 -9.60
CA LYS A 377 12.45 -28.69 -8.24
C LYS A 377 13.97 -28.78 -8.24
N ILE A 378 14.55 -29.47 -9.23
CA ILE A 378 16.00 -29.72 -9.30
C ILE A 378 16.71 -28.58 -10.04
N ALA A 379 16.18 -28.19 -11.20
CA ALA A 379 16.83 -27.28 -12.14
C ALA A 379 16.40 -25.81 -11.98
N GLY A 380 15.29 -25.53 -11.29
CA GLY A 380 14.71 -24.20 -11.18
C GLY A 380 14.10 -23.70 -12.50
N PHE A 381 14.02 -22.38 -12.66
CA PHE A 381 13.69 -21.76 -13.93
C PHE A 381 14.89 -21.90 -14.87
N TRP A 382 14.76 -22.71 -15.92
CA TRP A 382 15.75 -22.76 -16.98
C TRP A 382 15.86 -21.35 -17.60
N PRO A 383 17.06 -20.83 -17.91
CA PRO A 383 17.14 -19.61 -18.71
C PRO A 383 16.54 -19.92 -20.09
N LEU A 384 15.34 -19.40 -20.35
CA LEU A 384 14.71 -19.39 -21.66
C LEU A 384 15.58 -18.59 -22.65
#